data_AF-C0CMC3-F1
#
_entry.id   AF-C0CMC3-F1
#
_cell.length_a   1.000
_cell.length_b   1.000
_cell.length_c   1.000
_cell.angle_alpha   90.00
_cell.angle_beta   90.00
_cell.angle_gamma   90.00
#
_symmetry.space_group_name_H-M   'P 1'
#
loop_
_entity.id
_entity.type
_entity.pdbx_description
1 polymer ?
#
loop_
_entity_poly.entity_id
_entity_poly.type
_entity_poly.pdbx_seq_one_letter_code
_entity_poly.pdbx_strand_id
1 'polypeptide(L)' 'MPYRCPERKRGGYANRGYRHLFVENYTAVFRIDEAKKMVIVVTVRYSPSEF' A
#
# COMPACT_ATOMS: atom_id res chain seq x y z
N MET A 1 -11.48 -8.02 -2.22
CA MET A 1 -11.97 -6.98 -1.29
C MET A 1 -10.88 -5.94 -1.05
N PRO A 2 -10.84 -4.83 -1.80
CA PRO A 2 -9.70 -3.91 -1.85
C PRO A 2 -9.71 -2.76 -0.82
N TYR A 3 -10.77 -2.62 0.00
CA TYR A 3 -10.95 -1.52 0.96
C TYR A 3 -10.61 -1.84 2.42
N ARG A 4 -10.17 -3.06 2.74
CA ARG A 4 -9.92 -3.46 4.13
C ARG A 4 -8.65 -2.83 4.71
N CYS A 5 -7.73 -2.34 3.89
CA CYS A 5 -6.44 -1.88 4.38
C CYS A 5 -6.44 -0.38 4.71
N PRO A 6 -6.01 0.01 5.92
CA PRO A 6 -6.00 1.41 6.36
C PRO A 6 -5.08 2.27 5.49
N GLU A 7 -5.50 3.51 5.27
CA GLU A 7 -4.70 4.51 4.57
C GLU A 7 -3.51 4.94 5.40
N ARG A 8 -2.36 5.13 4.73
CA ARG A 8 -1.13 5.51 5.42
C ARG A 8 -1.24 6.99 5.86
N LYS A 9 -1.20 7.25 7.17
CA LYS A 9 -1.27 8.61 7.77
C LYS A 9 0.09 9.29 8.00
N ARG A 10 1.23 8.62 7.70
CA ARG A 10 2.60 9.15 7.96
C ARG A 10 3.54 8.93 6.77
N GLY A 11 4.42 9.92 6.51
CA GLY A 11 5.46 9.91 5.46
C GLY A 11 5.09 10.68 4.19
N GLY A 12 6.00 10.72 3.20
CA GLY A 12 5.80 11.47 1.93
C GLY A 12 4.64 11.00 1.05
N TYR A 13 4.07 9.82 1.34
CA TYR A 13 2.90 9.24 0.69
C TYR A 13 1.61 9.34 1.55
N ALA A 14 1.65 10.07 2.66
CA ALA A 14 0.49 10.25 3.54
C ALA A 14 -0.63 11.06 2.88
N ASN A 15 -1.89 10.69 3.15
CA ASN A 15 -3.10 11.38 2.69
C ASN A 15 -3.30 11.50 1.16
N ARG A 16 -2.57 10.72 0.35
CA ARG A 16 -2.77 10.67 -1.11
C ARG A 16 -3.51 9.41 -1.58
N GLY A 17 -4.26 8.74 -0.69
CA GLY A 17 -4.99 7.51 -0.98
C GLY A 17 -4.11 6.26 -1.16
N TYR A 18 -2.82 6.33 -0.80
CA TYR A 18 -1.93 5.17 -0.82
C TYR A 18 -2.18 4.28 0.40
N ARG A 19 -2.34 2.98 0.13
CA ARG A 19 -2.49 1.92 1.11
C ARG A 19 -1.22 1.08 1.10
N HIS A 20 -0.87 0.50 2.22
CA HIS A 20 0.14 -0.55 2.26
C HIS A 20 -0.53 -1.91 2.35
N LEU A 21 0.14 -2.98 1.93
CA LEU A 21 -0.23 -4.36 2.20
C LEU A 21 1.02 -5.04 2.72
N PHE A 22 0.90 -5.66 3.89
CA PHE A 22 1.90 -6.60 4.36
C PHE A 22 1.59 -7.97 3.76
N VAL A 23 2.52 -8.49 2.96
CA VAL A 23 2.49 -9.83 2.39
C VAL A 23 3.75 -10.53 2.87
N GLU A 24 3.60 -11.37 3.89
CA GLU A 24 4.72 -12.06 4.55
C GLU A 24 5.84 -11.09 4.97
N ASN A 25 6.95 -11.06 4.22
CA ASN A 25 8.14 -10.23 4.44
C ASN A 25 8.24 -9.03 3.50
N TYR A 26 7.15 -8.73 2.78
CA TYR A 26 7.09 -7.63 1.83
C TYR A 26 6.04 -6.62 2.25
N THR A 27 6.43 -5.36 2.28
CA THR A 27 5.50 -4.23 2.37
C THR A 27 5.30 -3.69 0.96
N ALA A 28 4.15 -3.98 0.37
CA ALA A 28 3.72 -3.37 -0.89
C ALA A 28 2.95 -2.09 -0.59
N VAL A 29 3.28 -0.98 -1.26
CA VAL A 29 2.49 0.26 -1.22
C VAL A 29 1.80 0.41 -2.57
N PHE A 30 0.49 0.51 -2.56
CA PHE A 30 -0.34 0.60 -3.75
C PHE A 30 -1.42 1.66 -3.60
N ARG A 31 -1.95 2.11 -4.73
CA ARG A 31 -3.15 2.95 -4.80
C ARG A 31 -4.18 2.33 -5.74
N ILE A 32 -5.42 2.71 -5.56
CA ILE A 32 -6.52 2.29 -6.42
C ILE A 32 -6.99 3.52 -7.17
N ASP A 33 -6.87 3.49 -8.50
CA ASP A 33 -7.43 4.51 -9.36
C ASP A 33 -8.84 4.05 -9.76
N GLU A 34 -9.86 4.49 -9.02
CA GLU A 34 -11.27 4.08 -9.23
C GLU A 34 -11.79 4.47 -10.63
N ALA A 35 -11.35 5.61 -11.17
CA ALA A 35 -11.72 6.08 -12.51
C ALA A 35 -11.29 5.11 -13.62
N LYS A 36 -10.16 4.41 -13.43
CA LYS A 36 -9.63 3.41 -14.38
C LYS A 36 -9.88 1.97 -13.92
N LYS A 37 -10.45 1.78 -12.73
CA LYS A 37 -10.56 0.48 -12.04
C LYS A 37 -9.23 -0.30 -12.00
N MET A 38 -8.12 0.42 -11.82
CA MET A 38 -6.77 -0.14 -11.83
C MET A 38 -6.12 -0.03 -10.46
N VAL A 39 -5.30 -1.04 -10.12
CA VAL A 39 -4.46 -1.04 -8.92
C VAL A 39 -3.04 -0.73 -9.34
N ILE A 40 -2.51 0.40 -8.87
CA ILE A 40 -1.14 0.83 -9.19
C ILE A 40 -0.27 0.56 -7.97
N VAL A 41 0.65 -0.40 -8.12
CA VAL A 41 1.67 -0.69 -7.12
C VAL A 41 2.84 0.28 -7.32
N VAL A 42 3.11 1.10 -6.31
CA VAL A 42 4.14 2.15 -6.39
C VAL A 42 5.49 1.58 -5.99
N THR A 43 5.54 0.85 -4.89
CA THR A 43 6.76 0.28 -4.38
C THR A 43 6.47 -1.02 -3.66
N VAL A 44 7.37 -1.99 -3.83
CA VAL A 44 7.40 -3.20 -3.04
C VAL A 44 8.74 -3.16 -2.30
N ARG A 45 8.68 -3.06 -0.98
CA ARG A 45 9.86 -3.10 -0.14
C ARG A 45 9.92 -4.43 0.56
N TYR A 46 11.05 -5.11 0.42
CA TYR A 46 11.38 -6.23 1.28
C TYR A 46 11.70 -5.67 2.68
N SER A 47 10.98 -6.15 3.67
CA SER A 47 11.19 -5.83 5.07
C SER A 47 11.05 -7.16 5.79
N PRO A 48 12.14 -7.94 5.90
CA PRO A 48 12.09 -9.19 6.65
C PRO A 48 11.58 -8.84 8.03
N SER A 49 10.55 -9.55 8.47
CA SER A 49 9.98 -9.35 9.79
C SER A 49 11.10 -9.61 10.81
N GLU A 50 11.64 -8.56 11.42
CA GLU A 50 12.52 -8.64 12.59
C GLU A 50 11.66 -8.95 13.83
N PHE A 51 10.94 -10.07 13.79
CA PHE A 51 10.16 -10.59 14.92
C PHE A 51 10.75 -11.91 15.39
#